data_AF-A0A940HQW2-F1
#
_entry.id   AF-A0A940HQW2-F1
#
_cell.length_a   1.000
_cell.length_b   1.000
_cell.length_c   1.000
_cell.angle_alpha   90.00
_cell.angle_beta   90.00
_cell.angle_gamma   90.00
#
_symmetry.space_group_name_H-M   'P 1'
#
loop_
_entity.id
_entity.type
_entity.pdbx_description
1 polymer ?
#
loop_
_entity_poly.entity_id
_entity_poly.type
_entity_poly.pdbx_seq_one_letter_code
_entity_poly.pdbx_strand_id
1 'polypeptide(L)' 'AQAGLDPDQLGILKEEKGSPYVNVIAARVDNKDQEKVKDFVKAYQSEAVVQAAAKIFKGGALKGW' A
#
# COMPACT_ATOMS: atom_id res chain seq x y z
N ALA A 1 -1.08 -11.30 -8.41
CA ALA A 1 0.17 -12.00 -8.79
C ALA A 1 0.13 -12.34 -10.29
N GLN A 2 1.18 -11.96 -11.04
CA GLN A 2 1.25 -12.06 -12.51
C GLN A 2 1.11 -13.50 -13.06
N ALA A 3 1.27 -14.52 -12.21
CA ALA A 3 1.20 -15.95 -12.57
C ALA A 3 0.09 -16.73 -11.82
N GLY A 4 -0.86 -16.06 -11.17
CA GLY A 4 -1.92 -16.74 -10.39
C GLY A 4 -1.44 -17.44 -9.10
N LEU A 5 -0.15 -17.32 -8.77
CA LEU A 5 0.42 -17.85 -7.53
C LEU A 5 0.00 -17.01 -6.33
N ASP A 6 -0.58 -17.66 -5.34
CA ASP A 6 -0.90 -17.05 -4.04
C ASP A 6 0.34 -17.18 -3.13
N PRO A 7 1.01 -16.08 -2.75
CA PRO A 7 2.18 -16.13 -1.89
C PRO A 7 1.88 -16.64 -0.47
N ASP A 8 0.62 -16.58 -0.01
CA ASP A 8 0.23 -17.13 1.29
C ASP A 8 0.05 -18.65 1.25
N GLN A 9 -0.20 -19.23 0.06
CA GLN A 9 -0.39 -20.67 -0.12
C GLN A 9 0.82 -21.38 -0.73
N LEU A 10 1.51 -20.72 -1.66
CA LEU A 10 2.57 -21.29 -2.50
C LEU A 10 3.91 -20.55 -2.33
N GLY A 11 3.98 -19.56 -1.44
CA GLY A 11 5.21 -18.85 -1.14
C GLY A 11 6.20 -19.75 -0.40
N ILE A 12 7.39 -19.93 -0.98
CA ILE A 12 8.50 -20.65 -0.33
C ILE A 12 9.15 -19.77 0.73
N LEU A 13 9.20 -18.45 0.48
CA LEU A 13 9.72 -17.43 1.38
C LEU A 13 8.86 -16.17 1.25
N LYS A 14 8.54 -15.54 2.38
CA LYS A 14 7.81 -14.27 2.47
C LYS A 14 8.43 -13.40 3.55
N GLU A 15 8.64 -12.12 3.25
CA GLU A 15 9.09 -11.17 4.26
C GLU A 15 8.01 -10.98 5.35
N GLU A 16 8.46 -10.82 6.59
CA GLU A 16 7.57 -10.51 7.68
C GLU A 16 6.94 -9.13 7.52
N LYS A 17 5.75 -8.95 8.10
CA LYS A 17 4.97 -7.70 7.98
C LYS A 17 5.67 -6.48 8.61
N GLY A 18 6.67 -6.68 9.46
CA GLY A 18 7.45 -5.63 10.14
C GLY A 18 8.67 -5.11 9.36
N SER A 19 8.72 -5.34 8.04
CA SER A 19 9.84 -4.91 7.18
C SER A 19 9.90 -3.37 7.00
N PRO A 20 11.09 -2.76 6.86
CA PRO A 20 11.24 -1.31 6.66
C PRO A 20 10.79 -0.82 5.27
N TYR A 21 10.30 -1.70 4.39
CA TYR A 21 9.95 -1.39 3.00
C TYR A 21 8.50 -0.92 2.79
N VAL A 22 8.00 -0.07 3.69
CA VAL A 22 6.70 0.58 3.49
C VAL A 22 6.81 1.61 2.36
N ASN A 23 5.95 1.49 1.34
CA ASN A 23 5.84 2.49 0.28
C ASN A 23 5.39 3.85 0.83
N VAL A 24 5.96 4.94 0.31
CA VAL A 24 5.67 6.32 0.75
C VAL A 24 5.09 7.18 -0.37
N ILE A 25 4.29 8.17 0.01
CA ILE A 25 3.86 9.26 -0.89
C ILE A 25 4.92 10.36 -0.83
N ALA A 26 5.55 10.66 -1.95
CA ALA A 26 6.55 11.71 -2.06
C ALA A 26 5.95 13.02 -2.62
N ALA A 27 6.38 14.15 -2.07
CA ALA A 27 6.01 15.50 -2.53
C ALA A 27 7.27 16.38 -2.58
N ARG A 28 7.20 17.51 -3.28
CA ARG A 28 8.29 18.51 -3.27
C ARG A 28 8.28 19.24 -1.94
N VAL A 29 9.44 19.73 -1.51
CA VAL A 29 9.61 20.41 -0.21
C VAL A 29 8.69 21.62 -0.10
N ASP A 30 8.50 22.35 -1.20
CA ASP A 30 7.69 23.56 -1.28
C ASP A 30 6.17 23.33 -1.36
N ASN A 31 5.73 22.08 -1.60
CA ASN A 31 4.32 21.78 -1.83
C ASN A 31 3.74 20.68 -0.94
N LYS A 32 4.57 20.00 -0.13
CA LYS A 32 4.15 18.93 0.78
C LYS A 32 3.02 19.34 1.74
N ASP A 33 2.94 20.63 2.07
CA ASP A 33 1.97 21.18 3.01
C ASP A 33 0.69 21.73 2.36
N GLN A 34 0.61 21.73 1.02
CA GLN A 34 -0.57 22.19 0.30
C GLN A 34 -1.78 21.29 0.58
N GLU A 35 -2.96 21.89 0.68
CA GLU A 35 -4.20 21.20 1.04
C GLU A 35 -4.49 20.00 0.13
N LYS A 36 -4.35 20.17 -1.18
CA LYS A 36 -4.52 19.07 -2.16
C LYS A 36 -3.62 17.86 -1.90
N VAL A 37 -2.41 18.05 -1.39
CA VAL A 37 -1.49 16.94 -1.07
C VAL A 37 -1.99 16.22 0.18
N LYS A 38 -2.39 16.98 1.20
CA LYS A 38 -2.97 16.42 2.44
C LYS A 38 -4.26 15.65 2.17
N ASP A 39 -5.12 16.18 1.31
CA ASP A 39 -6.38 15.53 0.95
C ASP A 39 -6.17 14.29 0.10
N PHE A 40 -5.17 14.29 -0.80
CA PHE A 40 -4.75 13.09 -1.50
C PHE A 40 -4.28 12.00 -0.52
N VAL A 41 -3.43 12.34 0.46
CA VAL A 41 -2.96 11.39 1.49
C VAL A 41 -4.15 10.82 2.25
N LYS A 42 -5.08 11.66 2.74
CA LYS A 42 -6.29 11.19 3.43
C LYS A 42 -7.15 10.27 2.56
N ALA A 43 -7.34 10.61 1.29
CA ALA A 43 -8.13 9.82 0.36
C ALA A 43 -7.48 8.45 0.07
N TYR A 44 -6.17 8.42 -0.15
CA TYR A 44 -5.41 7.18 -0.32
C TYR A 44 -5.46 6.31 0.94
N GLN A 45 -5.46 6.94 2.11
CA GLN A 45 -5.47 6.28 3.41
C GLN A 45 -6.87 5.84 3.89
N SER A 46 -7.87 5.87 3.02
CA SER A 46 -9.28 5.57 3.33
C SER A 46 -9.59 4.07 3.32
N GLU A 47 -10.68 3.70 4.02
CA GLU A 47 -11.21 2.32 4.03
C GLU A 47 -11.53 1.82 2.60
N ALA A 48 -12.08 2.68 1.75
CA ALA A 48 -12.40 2.33 0.37
C ALA A 48 -11.16 1.85 -0.41
N VAL A 49 -10.01 2.48 -0.21
CA VAL A 49 -8.75 2.09 -0.84
C VAL A 49 -8.20 0.80 -0.24
N VAL A 50 -8.31 0.60 1.08
CA VAL A 50 -7.95 -0.67 1.74
C VAL A 50 -8.75 -1.84 1.14
N GLN A 51 -10.07 -1.66 0.99
CA GLN A 51 -10.95 -2.67 0.42
C GLN A 51 -10.65 -2.92 -1.07
N ALA A 52 -10.33 -1.88 -1.84
CA ALA A 52 -9.90 -2.04 -3.23
C ALA A 52 -8.56 -2.79 -3.33
N ALA A 53 -7.59 -2.46 -2.48
CA ALA A 53 -6.29 -3.11 -2.43
C ALA A 53 -6.40 -4.60 -2.07
N ALA A 54 -7.27 -4.95 -1.11
CA ALA A 54 -7.54 -6.35 -0.76
C ALA A 54 -8.05 -7.15 -1.97
N LYS A 55 -8.93 -6.58 -2.79
CA LYS A 55 -9.47 -7.24 -4.00
C LYS A 55 -8.41 -7.39 -5.10
N ILE A 56 -7.62 -6.35 -5.34
CA ILE A 56 -6.64 -6.31 -6.44
C ILE A 56 -5.42 -7.17 -6.10
N PHE A 57 -4.88 -7.00 -4.90
CA PHE A 57 -3.61 -7.59 -4.50
C PHE A 57 -3.76 -8.91 -3.74
N LYS A 58 -4.98 -9.28 -3.31
CA LYS A 58 -5.29 -10.57 -2.68
C LYS A 58 -4.31 -10.90 -1.53
N GLY A 59 -4.11 -9.96 -0.61
CA GLY A 59 -3.16 -10.11 0.51
C GLY A 59 -1.69 -9.77 0.19
N GLY A 60 -1.36 -9.53 -1.09
CA GLY A 60 -0.03 -9.09 -1.53
C GLY A 60 0.27 -7.61 -1.28
N ALA A 61 -0.69 -6.83 -0.82
CA ALA A 61 -0.49 -5.45 -0.37
C ALA A 61 -1.01 -5.31 1.07
N LEU A 62 -0.20 -4.68 1.92
CA LEU A 62 -0.50 -4.40 3.31
C LEU A 62 -0.64 -2.90 3.52
N LYS A 63 -1.56 -2.51 4.40
CA LYS A 63 -1.72 -1.12 4.85
C LYS A 63 -0.47 -0.70 5.62
N GLY A 64 0.20 0.35 5.17
CA GLY A 64 1.49 0.82 5.70
C GLY A 64 1.43 2.11 6.53
N TRP A 65 0.24 2.54 6.93
CA TRP A 65 0.00 3.77 7.71
C TRP A 65 -0.92 3.50 8.90
#